data_AF-A0A3N5I2H8-F1
#
_entry.id   AF-A0A3N5I2H8-F1
#
_cell.length_a   1.000
_cell.length_b   1.000
_cell.length_c   1.000
_cell.angle_alpha   90.00
_cell.angle_beta   90.00
_cell.angle_gamma   90.00
#
_symmetry.space_group_name_H-M   'P 1'
#
loop_
_entity.id
_entity.type
_entity.pdbx_description
1 polymer ?
#
loop_
_entity_poly.entity_id
_entity_poly.type
_entity_poly.pdbx_seq_one_letter_code
_entity_poly.pdbx_strand_id
1 'polypeptide(L)'
;MNPCWLNRRTFGQYVLFPADDPRGKEHAPLRPKQRLKGKLPLAITPIHASQRIAAQRGVFTIHGNERGALDRLAHRNGKDLPCLRKTVIPNVHVATVHRELAISGISESLIFPELSGLCRDIKEGFFGG
;
A
#
# COMPACT_ATOMS: atom_id res chain seq x y z
N MET A 1 4.20 4.51 7.12
CA MET A 1 5.58 4.31 6.63
C MET A 1 6.02 5.57 5.93
N ASN A 2 7.22 6.10 6.21
CA ASN A 2 7.76 7.25 5.48
C ASN A 2 8.39 6.72 4.16
N PRO A 3 7.90 7.15 2.98
CA PRO A 3 8.38 6.61 1.70
C PRO A 3 9.78 7.10 1.33
N CYS A 4 10.14 8.34 1.66
CA CYS A 4 11.50 8.85 1.45
C CYS A 4 12.51 8.11 2.33
N TRP A 5 12.11 7.73 3.55
CA TRP A 5 12.92 6.87 4.40
C TRP A 5 13.17 5.50 3.77
N LEU A 6 12.13 4.88 3.20
CA LEU A 6 12.28 3.59 2.49
C LEU A 6 13.27 3.71 1.34
N ASN A 7 13.14 4.76 0.53
CA ASN A 7 14.04 4.99 -0.60
C ASN A 7 15.48 5.27 -0.16
N ARG A 8 15.68 5.89 1.00
CA ARG A 8 17.02 6.05 1.59
C ARG A 8 17.64 4.69 1.93
N ARG A 9 16.85 3.71 2.36
CA ARG A 9 17.34 2.35 2.61
C ARG A 9 17.63 1.58 1.32
N THR A 10 16.85 1.80 0.29
CA THR A 10 16.96 1.05 -0.97
C THR A 10 18.01 1.61 -1.92
N PHE A 11 18.12 2.93 -2.03
CA PHE A 11 19.00 3.63 -2.99
C PHE A 11 19.95 4.64 -2.33
N GLY A 12 19.93 4.81 -1.00
CA GLY A 12 20.76 5.79 -0.30
C GLY A 12 20.25 7.24 -0.38
N GLN A 13 19.13 7.49 -1.06
CA GLN A 13 18.61 8.83 -1.32
C GLN A 13 17.26 9.06 -0.62
N TYR A 14 17.10 10.23 0.01
CA TYR A 14 15.86 10.63 0.69
C TYR A 14 14.94 11.40 -0.26
N VAL A 15 14.35 10.68 -1.22
CA VAL A 15 13.50 11.27 -2.26
C VAL A 15 12.47 10.25 -2.71
N LEU A 16 11.31 10.74 -3.18
CA LEU A 16 10.27 9.91 -3.76
C LEU A 16 10.36 10.02 -5.29
N PHE A 17 10.38 8.88 -5.97
CA PHE A 17 10.52 8.81 -7.42
C PHE A 17 9.16 8.59 -8.07
N PRO A 18 8.92 9.15 -9.27
CA PRO A 18 7.77 8.75 -10.07
C PRO A 18 7.93 7.32 -10.60
N ALA A 19 6.82 6.64 -10.90
CA ALA A 19 6.87 5.23 -11.30
C ALA A 19 7.59 4.97 -12.63
N ASP A 20 7.74 5.99 -13.47
CA ASP A 20 8.46 5.95 -14.76
C ASP A 20 9.97 6.22 -14.60
N ASP A 21 10.44 6.46 -13.38
CA ASP A 21 11.85 6.67 -13.11
C ASP A 21 12.68 5.45 -13.56
N PRO A 22 13.76 5.64 -14.33
CA PRO A 22 14.59 4.55 -14.83
C PRO A 22 15.13 3.59 -13.75
N ARG A 23 15.26 4.05 -12.49
CA ARG A 23 15.69 3.23 -11.36
C ARG A 23 14.68 2.14 -11.01
N GLY A 24 13.40 2.34 -11.31
CA GLY A 24 12.34 1.34 -11.12
C GLY A 24 12.51 0.10 -12.01
N LYS A 25 13.30 0.18 -13.09
CA LYS A 25 13.57 -0.95 -14.01
C LYS A 25 14.25 -2.13 -13.32
N GLU A 26 14.94 -1.91 -12.21
CA GLU A 26 15.56 -2.98 -11.44
C GLU A 26 14.54 -3.82 -10.66
N HIS A 27 13.38 -3.24 -10.37
CA HIS A 27 12.27 -3.80 -9.60
C HIS A 27 11.11 -4.27 -10.48
N ALA A 28 11.09 -3.91 -11.76
CA ALA A 28 10.11 -4.33 -12.76
C ALA A 28 10.82 -4.87 -14.03
N PRO A 29 10.99 -6.20 -14.17
CA PRO A 29 11.64 -6.76 -15.34
C PRO A 29 10.70 -6.66 -16.54
N LEU A 30 11.02 -5.78 -17.49
CA LEU A 30 10.22 -5.56 -18.70
C LEU A 30 10.30 -6.70 -19.71
N ARG A 31 11.10 -7.75 -19.44
CA ARG A 31 11.36 -8.87 -20.34
C ARG A 31 11.14 -10.21 -19.64
N PRO A 32 10.50 -11.19 -20.31
CA PRO A 32 10.43 -12.56 -19.81
C PRO A 32 11.84 -13.10 -19.53
N LYS A 33 12.03 -13.80 -18.41
CA LYS A 33 13.31 -14.35 -17.92
C LYS A 33 14.35 -13.35 -17.38
N GLN A 34 14.07 -12.05 -17.37
CA GLN A 34 14.97 -11.09 -16.73
C GLN A 34 14.85 -11.19 -15.20
N ARG A 35 15.97 -11.46 -14.52
CA ARG A 35 16.00 -11.47 -13.05
C ARG A 35 15.88 -10.06 -12.50
N LEU A 36 15.09 -9.89 -11.45
CA LEU A 36 15.05 -8.67 -10.65
C LEU A 36 16.47 -8.37 -10.12
N LYS A 37 16.91 -7.13 -10.23
CA LYS A 37 18.18 -6.67 -9.66
C LYS A 37 17.95 -5.99 -8.31
N GLY A 38 16.82 -5.27 -8.18
CA GLY A 38 16.40 -4.64 -6.95
C GLY A 38 16.25 -5.67 -5.83
N LYS A 39 16.92 -5.45 -4.70
CA LYS A 39 16.81 -6.31 -3.51
C LYS A 39 15.71 -5.81 -2.57
N LEU A 40 15.85 -4.58 -2.10
CA LEU A 40 14.95 -3.95 -1.14
C LEU A 40 13.75 -3.28 -1.84
N PRO A 41 12.60 -3.11 -1.17
CA PRO A 41 11.42 -2.49 -1.75
C PRO A 41 11.64 -1.00 -2.05
N LEU A 42 11.05 -0.50 -3.13
CA LEU A 42 11.14 0.87 -3.60
C LEU A 42 9.78 1.56 -3.46
N ALA A 43 9.72 2.76 -2.86
CA ALA A 43 8.53 3.61 -2.86
C ALA A 43 8.49 4.52 -4.09
N ILE A 44 7.33 4.62 -4.74
CA ILE A 44 7.08 5.44 -5.93
C ILE A 44 5.78 6.23 -5.82
N THR A 45 5.71 7.39 -6.50
CA THR A 45 4.42 8.01 -6.82
C THR A 45 3.79 7.34 -8.04
N PRO A 46 2.47 7.11 -8.04
CA PRO A 46 1.77 6.63 -9.21
C PRO A 46 1.77 7.69 -10.33
N ILE A 47 1.90 7.23 -11.59
CA ILE A 47 1.77 8.09 -12.79
C ILE A 47 0.29 8.36 -13.09
N HIS A 48 -0.54 7.34 -12.97
CA HIS A 48 -1.99 7.42 -13.16
C HIS A 48 -2.68 7.24 -11.81
N ALA A 49 -2.81 8.33 -11.06
CA ALA A 49 -3.60 8.35 -9.84
C ALA A 49 -5.07 8.55 -10.21
N SER A 50 -5.95 7.65 -9.76
CA SER A 50 -7.37 7.99 -9.68
C SER A 50 -7.53 9.21 -8.75
N GLN A 51 -8.65 9.94 -8.87
CA GLN A 51 -8.95 11.06 -7.96
C GLN A 51 -8.79 10.66 -6.49
N ARG A 52 -9.19 9.43 -6.15
CA ARG A 52 -9.01 8.86 -4.81
C ARG A 52 -7.53 8.72 -4.40
N ILE A 53 -6.69 8.13 -5.26
CA ILE A 53 -5.26 7.93 -4.96
C ILE A 53 -4.59 9.30 -4.76
N ALA A 54 -4.96 10.30 -5.57
CA ALA A 54 -4.48 11.67 -5.44
C ALA A 54 -4.95 12.32 -4.12
N ALA A 55 -6.24 12.23 -3.80
CA ALA A 55 -6.82 12.78 -2.57
C ALA A 55 -6.21 12.18 -1.30
N GLN A 56 -5.88 10.88 -1.32
CA GLN A 56 -5.24 10.18 -0.20
C GLN A 56 -3.72 10.36 -0.16
N ARG A 57 -3.13 11.09 -1.13
CA ARG A 57 -1.68 11.28 -1.30
C ARG A 57 -0.94 9.94 -1.24
N GLY A 58 -1.54 8.91 -1.83
CA GLY A 58 -1.08 7.54 -1.76
C GLY A 58 0.22 7.32 -2.53
N VAL A 59 1.07 6.44 -2.01
CA VAL A 59 2.32 5.99 -2.63
C VAL A 59 2.30 4.48 -2.75
N PHE A 60 3.03 3.95 -3.72
CA PHE A 60 3.13 2.50 -3.94
C PHE A 60 4.52 1.99 -3.60
N THR A 61 4.61 0.71 -3.24
CA THR A 61 5.89 0.03 -3.03
C THR A 61 6.06 -1.12 -4.01
N ILE A 62 7.15 -1.12 -4.78
CA ILE A 62 7.53 -2.25 -5.65
C ILE A 62 8.54 -3.11 -4.90
N HIS A 63 8.23 -4.39 -4.71
CA HIS A 63 9.10 -5.32 -3.99
C HIS A 63 10.15 -5.93 -4.94
N GLY A 64 11.40 -5.90 -4.49
CA GLY A 64 12.51 -6.57 -5.17
C GLY A 64 12.57 -8.07 -4.84
N ASN A 65 13.77 -8.63 -4.92
CA ASN A 65 14.02 -10.04 -4.59
C ASN A 65 13.79 -10.39 -3.12
N GLU A 66 13.95 -9.42 -2.21
CA GLU A 66 13.70 -9.65 -0.79
C GLU A 66 12.19 -9.59 -0.53
N ARG A 67 11.55 -10.77 -0.44
CA ARG A 67 10.11 -10.93 -0.21
C ARG A 67 9.68 -10.75 1.26
N GLY A 68 10.55 -10.22 2.11
CA GLY A 68 10.22 -9.94 3.50
C GLY A 68 9.14 -8.86 3.60
N ALA A 69 8.29 -8.97 4.62
CA ALA A 69 7.33 -7.93 4.93
C ALA A 69 8.06 -6.63 5.36
N LEU A 70 7.42 -5.47 5.11
CA LEU A 70 8.01 -4.16 5.39
C LEU A 70 8.31 -3.95 6.88
N ASP A 71 7.55 -4.61 7.77
CA ASP A 71 7.82 -4.63 9.21
C ASP A 71 9.18 -5.27 9.50
N ARG A 72 9.52 -6.41 8.89
CA ARG A 72 10.85 -7.02 9.07
C ARG A 72 11.98 -6.10 8.62
N LEU A 73 11.79 -5.37 7.51
CA LEU A 73 12.77 -4.38 7.05
C LEU A 73 12.91 -3.21 8.04
N ALA A 74 11.79 -2.75 8.62
CA ALA A 74 11.77 -1.68 9.61
C ALA A 74 12.41 -2.08 10.95
N HIS A 75 12.45 -3.37 11.30
CA HIS A 75 13.10 -3.84 12.53
C HIS A 75 14.51 -4.42 12.29
N ARG A 76 15.01 -4.39 11.05
CA ARG A 76 16.33 -4.92 10.71
C ARG A 76 17.41 -4.09 11.43
N ASN A 77 18.27 -4.78 12.20
CA ASN A 77 19.35 -4.21 13.03
C ASN A 77 18.93 -3.60 14.38
N GLY A 78 17.76 -3.98 14.93
CA GLY A 78 17.41 -3.70 16.34
C GLY A 78 17.20 -2.22 16.69
N LYS A 79 17.00 -1.37 15.67
CA LYS A 79 16.62 0.04 15.87
C LYS A 79 15.19 0.22 15.43
N ASP A 80 14.31 0.53 16.37
CA ASP A 80 12.93 0.89 16.06
C ASP A 80 12.92 2.12 15.17
N LEU A 81 12.23 1.99 14.04
CA LEU A 81 12.08 3.05 13.08
C LEU A 81 10.74 3.74 13.29
N PRO A 82 10.72 5.07 13.54
CA PRO A 82 9.54 5.79 14.01
C PRO A 82 8.40 5.93 12.97
N CYS A 83 8.46 5.21 11.85
CA CYS A 83 7.64 5.53 10.68
C CYS A 83 6.67 4.44 10.23
N LEU A 84 6.74 3.20 10.74
CA LEU A 84 5.82 2.12 10.36
C LEU A 84 5.06 1.60 11.58
N ARG A 85 3.73 1.70 11.53
CA ARG A 85 2.83 1.14 12.55
C ARG A 85 2.02 0.01 11.91
N LYS A 86 2.00 -1.15 12.56
CA LYS A 86 1.16 -2.28 12.18
C LYS A 86 0.01 -2.38 13.17
N THR A 87 -1.21 -2.13 12.70
CA THR A 87 -2.43 -2.36 13.49
C THR A 87 -2.99 -3.71 13.08
N VAL A 88 -3.02 -4.67 14.01
CA VAL A 88 -3.61 -5.99 13.77
C VAL A 88 -5.04 -5.97 14.30
N ILE A 89 -6.00 -6.30 13.44
CA ILE A 89 -7.41 -6.49 13.82
C ILE A 89 -7.66 -8.00 13.89
N PRO A 90 -7.87 -8.57 15.09
CA PRO A 90 -8.25 -9.96 15.23
C PRO A 90 -9.56 -10.26 14.48
N ASN A 91 -9.66 -11.45 13.89
CA ASN A 91 -10.84 -11.86 13.11
C ASN A 91 -12.15 -11.69 13.90
N VAL A 92 -12.13 -12.02 15.20
CA VAL A 92 -13.28 -11.89 16.10
C VAL A 92 -13.84 -10.46 16.21
N HIS A 93 -13.05 -9.44 15.87
CA HIS A 93 -13.46 -8.03 15.93
C HIS A 93 -13.85 -7.45 14.57
N VAL A 94 -13.67 -8.19 13.47
CA VAL A 94 -13.94 -7.68 12.12
C VAL A 94 -15.40 -7.24 11.98
N ALA A 95 -16.36 -8.05 12.41
CA ALA A 95 -17.78 -7.70 12.36
C ALA A 95 -18.12 -6.44 13.17
N THR A 96 -17.53 -6.29 14.36
CA THR A 96 -17.71 -5.10 15.20
C THR A 96 -17.16 -3.86 14.53
N VAL A 97 -15.93 -3.93 13.98
CA VAL A 97 -15.30 -2.81 13.26
C VAL A 97 -16.15 -2.41 12.04
N HIS A 98 -16.66 -3.36 11.26
CA HIS A 98 -17.55 -3.05 10.14
C HIS A 98 -18.83 -2.33 10.60
N ARG A 99 -19.45 -2.78 11.69
CA ARG A 99 -20.63 -2.12 12.26
C ARG A 99 -20.33 -0.69 12.73
N GLU A 100 -19.21 -0.48 13.40
CA GLU A 100 -18.79 0.86 13.87
C GLU A 100 -18.49 1.81 12.70
N LEU A 101 -17.86 1.31 11.64
CA LEU A 101 -17.64 2.07 10.41
C LEU A 101 -18.98 2.49 9.77
N ALA A 102 -19.94 1.57 9.67
CA ALA A 102 -21.27 1.85 9.13
C ALA A 102 -22.03 2.90 9.97
N ILE A 103 -22.01 2.78 11.31
CA ILE A 103 -22.61 3.77 12.22
C ILE A 103 -21.95 5.15 12.04
N SER A 104 -20.67 5.17 11.73
CA SER A 104 -19.90 6.40 11.45
C SER A 104 -20.10 6.94 10.03
N GLY A 105 -21.01 6.34 9.24
CA GLY A 105 -21.29 6.74 7.86
C GLY A 105 -20.23 6.31 6.84
N ILE A 106 -19.33 5.38 7.19
CA ILE A 106 -18.31 4.85 6.28
C ILE A 106 -18.88 3.60 5.59
N SER A 107 -19.11 3.69 4.29
CA SER A 107 -19.57 2.60 3.42
C SER A 107 -18.55 2.25 2.32
N GLU A 108 -18.74 1.11 1.64
CA GLU A 108 -17.84 0.68 0.55
C GLU A 108 -17.94 1.64 -0.64
N SER A 109 -19.13 2.18 -0.97
CA SER A 109 -19.27 3.18 -2.04
C SER A 109 -18.65 4.53 -1.69
N LEU A 110 -18.60 4.90 -0.41
CA LEU A 110 -17.88 6.10 0.03
C LEU A 110 -16.38 5.95 -0.19
N ILE A 111 -15.85 4.74 0.05
CA ILE A 111 -14.43 4.45 -0.14
C ILE A 111 -14.11 4.22 -1.62
N PHE A 112 -14.95 3.49 -2.35
CA PHE A 112 -14.82 3.14 -3.76
C PHE A 112 -16.01 3.73 -4.55
N PRO A 113 -15.94 5.01 -4.98
CA PRO A 113 -17.08 5.71 -5.58
C PRO A 113 -17.49 5.20 -6.96
N GLU A 114 -16.75 4.24 -7.52
CA GLU A 114 -17.06 3.59 -8.79
C GLU A 114 -18.29 2.67 -8.67
N LEU A 115 -18.93 2.34 -9.80
CA LEU A 115 -20.12 1.46 -9.83
C LEU A 115 -19.92 0.14 -9.05
N SER A 116 -18.71 -0.42 -9.10
CA SER A 116 -18.37 -1.64 -8.36
C SER A 116 -18.52 -1.51 -6.83
N GLY A 117 -18.24 -0.34 -6.26
CA GLY A 117 -18.41 -0.08 -4.82
C GLY A 117 -19.89 0.04 -4.45
N LEU A 118 -20.69 0.71 -5.31
CA LEU A 118 -22.14 0.77 -5.14
C LEU A 118 -22.79 -0.63 -5.21
N CYS A 119 -22.38 -1.47 -6.17
CA CYS A 119 -22.89 -2.84 -6.26
C CYS A 119 -22.58 -3.68 -5.01
N ARG A 120 -21.41 -3.48 -4.38
CA ARG A 120 -21.04 -4.17 -3.13
C ARG A 120 -21.87 -3.69 -1.95
N ASP A 121 -22.05 -2.38 -1.81
CA ASP A 121 -22.91 -1.79 -0.77
C ASP A 121 -24.34 -2.34 -0.84
N ILE A 122 -24.91 -2.42 -2.06
CA ILE A 122 -26.25 -3.00 -2.26
C ILE A 122 -26.27 -4.47 -1.83
N LYS A 123 -25.24 -5.25 -2.20
CA LYS A 123 -25.17 -6.67 -1.83
C LYS A 123 -25.08 -6.86 -0.31
N GLU A 124 -24.29 -6.06 0.38
CA GLU A 124 -24.19 -6.12 1.84
C GLU A 124 -25.49 -5.69 2.53
N GLY A 125 -26.14 -4.62 2.05
CA GLY A 125 -27.41 -4.14 2.59
C GLY A 125 -28.61 -5.08 2.35
N PHE A 126 -28.62 -5.82 1.24
CA PHE A 126 -29.73 -6.74 0.91
C PHE A 126 -29.55 -8.18 1.41
N PHE A 127 -28.32 -8.68 1.52
CA PHE A 127 -28.04 -10.07 1.91
C PHE A 127 -27.43 -10.22 3.31
N GLY A 128 -27.18 -9.12 4.03
CA GLY A 128 -26.61 -9.09 5.38
C GLY A 128 -27.62 -8.96 6.52
N GLY A 129 -28.92 -9.19 6.27
CA GLY A 129 -29.99 -9.23 7.28
C GLY A 129 -30.16 -10.60 7.91
#